data_AF-M7X8W9-F1
#
_entry.id   AF-M7X8W9-F1
#
_cell.length_a   1.000
_cell.length_b   1.000
_cell.length_c   1.000
_cell.angle_alpha   90.00
_cell.angle_beta   90.00
_cell.angle_gamma   90.00
#
_symmetry.space_group_name_H-M   'P 1'
#
loop_
_entity.id
_entity.type
_entity.pdbx_description
1 polymer ?
#
loop_
_entity_poly.entity_id
_entity_poly.type
_entity_poly.pdbx_seq_one_letter_code
_entity_poly.pdbx_strand_id
1 'polypeptide(L)'
;MVQPGHVRWAQAATRPSRRTRALPAHKELAYRQHAHLLTSNDVVLFLRPGEFDAHEWSTLRAQLSALSANPADASVPPLKLTVLRPGLLSPLVRAAQPRDPKAKKPKHQQQSAQLSDAARQALATLDFSLVNDGSHTCGPIAVVTSPSLHPPTLSKVLALVNKFSKTPSPNQPPPGPKDPPLERLAILSSLVERQAATLERTKEVGKLPSLDTLRAQLIGLLSAPGSRITGVVGARAQEIGRALEGFKLGLEEQGKPKADAEASA
;
A
#
# COMPACT_ATOMS: atom_id res chain seq x y z
N MET A 1 -53.78 48.19 -16.74
CA MET A 1 -54.04 46.97 -15.95
C MET A 1 -53.30 45.82 -16.59
N VAL A 2 -52.15 45.45 -16.03
CA VAL A 2 -51.28 44.36 -16.53
C VAL A 2 -51.40 43.20 -15.54
N GLN A 3 -51.90 42.06 -16.01
CA GLN A 3 -52.06 40.84 -15.23
C GLN A 3 -50.67 40.18 -15.01
N PRO A 4 -50.33 39.70 -13.80
CA PRO A 4 -49.06 39.04 -13.55
C PRO A 4 -49.10 37.57 -14.00
N GLY A 5 -48.20 37.22 -14.92
CA GLY A 5 -47.99 35.87 -15.43
C GLY A 5 -47.52 34.91 -14.33
N HIS A 6 -48.28 33.85 -14.09
CA HIS A 6 -47.90 32.74 -13.24
C HIS A 6 -46.82 31.90 -13.92
N VAL A 7 -45.58 31.97 -13.42
CA VAL A 7 -44.50 31.07 -13.81
C VAL A 7 -44.71 29.74 -13.08
N ARG A 8 -45.33 28.77 -13.74
CA ARG A 8 -45.39 27.38 -13.27
C ARG A 8 -44.00 26.77 -13.41
N TRP A 9 -43.29 26.64 -12.30
CA TRP A 9 -42.12 25.76 -12.20
C TRP A 9 -42.60 24.32 -12.40
N ALA A 10 -42.45 23.80 -13.62
CA ALA A 10 -42.64 22.39 -13.90
C ALA A 10 -41.50 21.60 -13.24
N GLN A 11 -41.66 21.29 -11.95
CA GLN A 11 -40.88 20.22 -11.33
C GLN A 11 -41.28 18.92 -12.04
N ALA A 12 -40.42 18.42 -12.91
CA ALA A 12 -40.51 17.09 -13.46
C ALA A 12 -40.32 16.08 -12.32
N ALA A 13 -41.37 15.88 -11.52
CA ALA A 13 -41.42 14.90 -10.47
C ALA A 13 -41.45 13.52 -11.13
N THR A 14 -40.27 12.95 -11.35
CA THR A 14 -40.11 11.56 -11.72
C THR A 14 -40.79 10.71 -10.64
N ARG A 15 -41.87 10.02 -11.02
CA ARG A 15 -42.61 9.12 -10.12
C ARG A 15 -41.61 8.14 -9.49
N PRO A 16 -41.47 8.09 -8.16
CA PRO A 16 -40.53 7.17 -7.53
C PRO A 16 -41.03 5.74 -7.76
N SER A 17 -40.36 5.00 -8.64
CA SER A 17 -40.66 3.60 -8.87
C SER A 17 -40.43 2.82 -7.57
N ARG A 18 -41.48 2.13 -7.13
CA ARG A 18 -41.63 1.29 -5.92
C ARG A 18 -40.37 0.95 -5.10
N ARG A 19 -40.49 1.26 -3.80
CA ARG A 19 -39.79 0.69 -2.62
C ARG A 19 -38.29 0.95 -2.50
N THR A 20 -37.88 2.07 -3.08
CA THR A 20 -36.86 3.04 -2.66
C THR A 20 -36.53 3.33 -1.18
N ARG A 21 -36.17 2.43 -0.24
CA ARG A 21 -35.72 2.89 1.10
C ARG A 21 -34.37 3.60 0.97
N ALA A 22 -34.41 4.91 0.74
CA ALA A 22 -33.25 5.78 0.86
C ALA A 22 -32.59 5.59 2.24
N LEU A 23 -31.26 5.55 2.27
CA LEU A 23 -30.55 5.48 3.54
C LEU A 23 -30.78 6.80 4.32
N PRO A 24 -30.91 6.74 5.65
CA PRO A 24 -30.82 7.93 6.48
C PRO A 24 -29.52 8.69 6.19
N ALA A 25 -29.56 10.03 6.21
CA ALA A 25 -28.43 10.89 5.81
C ALA A 25 -27.09 10.51 6.47
N HIS A 26 -27.10 10.20 7.78
CA HIS A 26 -25.90 9.76 8.49
C HIS A 26 -25.30 8.45 7.94
N LYS A 27 -26.16 7.49 7.56
CA LYS A 27 -25.69 6.21 6.98
C LYS A 27 -25.16 6.41 5.56
N GLU A 28 -25.76 7.33 4.79
CA GLU A 28 -25.26 7.71 3.48
C GLU A 28 -23.88 8.37 3.57
N LEU A 29 -23.69 9.30 4.50
CA LEU A 29 -22.38 9.95 4.72
C LEU A 29 -21.31 8.92 5.10
N ALA A 30 -21.60 8.03 6.06
CA ALA A 30 -20.66 6.98 6.45
C ALA A 30 -20.32 6.04 5.28
N TYR A 31 -21.31 5.69 4.45
CA TYR A 31 -21.11 4.88 3.25
C TYR A 31 -20.19 5.57 2.24
N ARG A 32 -20.41 6.87 1.97
CA ARG A 32 -19.57 7.67 1.06
C ARG A 32 -18.15 7.85 1.60
N GLN A 33 -18.02 8.05 2.91
CA GLN A 33 -16.72 8.15 3.58
C GLN A 33 -15.93 6.85 3.46
N HIS A 34 -16.58 5.70 3.70
CA HIS A 34 -15.93 4.40 3.55
C HIS A 34 -15.54 4.11 2.10
N ALA A 35 -16.42 4.41 1.13
CA ALA A 35 -16.09 4.31 -0.29
C ALA A 35 -14.86 5.16 -0.64
N HIS A 36 -14.87 6.43 -0.24
CA HIS A 36 -13.76 7.34 -0.46
C HIS A 36 -12.46 6.81 0.15
N LEU A 37 -12.50 6.31 1.39
CA LEU A 37 -11.32 5.73 2.05
C LEU A 37 -10.74 4.53 1.28
N LEU A 38 -11.56 3.69 0.66
CA LEU A 38 -11.06 2.55 -0.11
C LEU A 38 -10.53 2.97 -1.48
N THR A 39 -11.10 4.00 -2.09
CA THR A 39 -10.67 4.46 -3.42
C THR A 39 -9.50 5.44 -3.40
N SER A 40 -9.35 6.22 -2.32
CA SER A 40 -8.33 7.26 -2.22
C SER A 40 -6.98 6.76 -1.69
N ASN A 41 -6.94 5.57 -1.11
CA ASN A 41 -5.75 5.01 -0.48
C ASN A 41 -5.27 3.79 -1.24
N ASP A 42 -3.95 3.74 -1.49
CA ASP A 42 -3.33 2.59 -2.15
C ASP A 42 -3.13 1.42 -1.17
N VAL A 43 -3.00 1.70 0.13
CA VAL A 43 -2.87 0.67 1.16
C VAL A 43 -4.00 0.77 2.16
N VAL A 44 -4.71 -0.34 2.34
CA VAL A 44 -5.80 -0.50 3.31
C VAL A 44 -5.60 -1.82 4.05
N LEU A 45 -5.20 -1.78 5.32
CA LEU A 45 -5.03 -2.96 6.16
C LEU A 45 -6.27 -3.19 7.01
N PHE A 46 -6.92 -4.34 6.87
CA PHE A 46 -8.07 -4.73 7.67
C PHE A 46 -7.63 -5.48 8.93
N LEU A 47 -7.98 -4.91 10.07
CA LEU A 47 -7.70 -5.43 11.40
C LEU A 47 -9.01 -5.78 12.10
N ARG A 48 -9.04 -6.94 12.75
CA ARG A 48 -10.09 -7.28 13.71
C ARG A 48 -9.57 -7.02 15.12
N PRO A 49 -10.07 -5.97 15.80
CA PRO A 49 -9.80 -5.81 17.21
C PRO A 49 -10.64 -6.80 18.03
N GLY A 50 -10.01 -7.41 19.02
CA GLY A 50 -10.66 -8.09 20.15
C GLY A 50 -10.91 -7.08 21.27
N GLU A 51 -10.45 -7.40 22.48
CA GLU A 51 -10.54 -6.52 23.64
C GLU A 51 -9.42 -5.48 23.61
N PHE A 52 -9.78 -4.22 23.36
CA PHE A 52 -8.86 -3.10 23.24
C PHE A 52 -9.41 -1.88 23.96
N ASP A 53 -8.58 -1.27 24.82
CA ASP A 53 -8.99 -0.10 25.58
C ASP A 53 -8.79 1.21 24.79
N ALA A 54 -9.50 2.27 25.19
CA ALA A 54 -9.39 3.59 24.59
C ALA A 54 -7.96 4.14 24.69
N HIS A 55 -7.25 3.88 25.80
CA HIS A 55 -5.86 4.31 25.95
C HIS A 55 -4.94 3.61 24.94
N GLU A 56 -5.08 2.29 24.76
CA GLU A 56 -4.29 1.53 23.78
C GLU A 56 -4.60 1.97 22.34
N TRP A 57 -5.85 2.32 22.03
CA TRP A 57 -6.17 2.93 20.74
C TRP A 57 -5.51 4.29 20.55
N SER A 58 -5.41 5.09 21.61
CA SER A 58 -4.74 6.40 21.55
C SER A 58 -3.23 6.26 21.35
N THR A 59 -2.58 5.31 22.03
CA THR A 59 -1.15 5.06 21.88
C THR A 59 -0.82 4.48 20.51
N LEU A 60 -1.63 3.54 20.02
CA LEU A 60 -1.50 2.98 18.67
C LEU A 60 -1.66 4.08 17.61
N ARG A 61 -2.69 4.95 17.72
CA ARG A 61 -2.87 6.08 16.80
C ARG A 61 -1.70 7.07 16.86
N ALA A 62 -1.20 7.38 18.05
CA ALA A 62 -0.04 8.25 18.21
C ALA A 62 1.20 7.67 17.52
N GLN A 63 1.48 6.38 17.73
CA GLN A 63 2.60 5.68 17.08
C GLN A 63 2.43 5.58 15.56
N LEU A 64 1.22 5.36 15.06
CA LEU A 64 0.94 5.37 13.62
C LEU A 64 1.12 6.77 13.02
N SER A 65 0.68 7.83 13.72
CA SER A 65 0.86 9.20 13.22
C SER A 65 2.32 9.65 13.21
N ALA A 66 3.16 9.08 14.09
CA ALA A 66 4.60 9.33 14.11
C ALA A 66 5.34 8.64 12.93
N LEU A 67 4.80 7.53 12.42
CA LEU A 67 5.29 6.89 11.20
C LEU A 67 4.65 7.63 10.01
N SER A 68 5.31 8.61 9.40
CA SER A 68 4.75 9.27 8.21
C SER A 68 4.58 8.29 7.05
N ALA A 69 3.54 8.50 6.23
CA ALA A 69 3.19 7.65 5.10
C ALA A 69 4.32 7.59 4.04
N ASN A 70 5.04 8.70 3.86
CA ASN A 70 6.29 8.76 3.12
C ASN A 70 7.24 9.74 3.84
N PRO A 71 8.44 9.33 4.28
CA PRO A 71 9.39 10.25 4.90
C PRO A 71 9.97 11.28 3.91
N ALA A 72 9.87 11.04 2.60
CA ALA A 72 10.38 11.96 1.58
C ALA A 72 9.41 13.12 1.28
N ASP A 73 8.09 12.90 1.42
CA ASP A 73 7.06 13.87 1.06
C ASP A 73 6.22 14.26 2.28
N ALA A 74 6.56 15.39 2.90
CA ALA A 74 5.83 15.95 4.05
C ALA A 74 4.39 16.38 3.72
N SER A 75 4.02 16.49 2.43
CA SER A 75 2.66 16.83 1.97
C SER A 75 1.69 15.66 2.02
N VAL A 76 2.16 14.42 2.17
CA VAL A 76 1.29 13.23 2.17
C VAL A 76 0.61 13.12 3.54
N PRO A 77 -0.73 12.89 3.59
CA PRO A 77 -1.43 12.75 4.86
C PRO A 77 -0.82 11.63 5.73
N PRO A 78 -0.77 11.82 7.06
CA PRO A 78 -0.28 10.79 7.97
C PRO A 78 -1.17 9.54 7.93
N LEU A 79 -0.63 8.40 8.37
CA LEU A 79 -1.40 7.17 8.46
C LEU A 79 -2.63 7.36 9.37
N LYS A 80 -3.79 6.93 8.88
CA LYS A 80 -5.05 7.07 9.59
C LYS A 80 -5.58 5.71 9.99
N LEU A 81 -5.89 5.56 11.28
CA LEU A 81 -6.65 4.42 11.78
C LEU A 81 -8.11 4.80 11.93
N THR A 82 -8.99 4.15 11.18
CA THR A 82 -10.44 4.37 11.20
C THR A 82 -11.18 3.08 11.52
N VAL A 83 -12.34 3.17 12.16
CA VAL A 83 -13.20 2.02 12.40
C VAL A 83 -14.21 1.95 11.25
N LEU A 84 -14.30 0.80 10.59
CA LEU A 84 -15.27 0.55 9.54
C LEU A 84 -16.51 -0.16 10.10
N ARG A 85 -17.68 0.22 9.58
CA ARG A 85 -18.91 -0.51 9.88
C ARG A 85 -19.03 -1.73 8.92
N PRO A 86 -19.01 -2.98 9.43
CA PRO A 86 -19.03 -4.18 8.59
C PRO A 86 -20.28 -4.26 7.70
N GLY A 87 -21.45 -3.86 8.24
CA GLY A 87 -22.69 -3.83 7.48
C GLY A 87 -22.73 -2.84 6.31
N LEU A 88 -21.75 -1.93 6.20
CA LEU A 88 -21.59 -1.04 5.04
C LEU A 88 -20.56 -1.57 4.04
N LEU A 89 -19.73 -2.56 4.40
CA LEU A 89 -18.75 -3.17 3.50
C LEU A 89 -19.41 -4.08 2.47
N SER A 90 -20.35 -4.96 2.84
CA SER A 90 -21.01 -5.84 1.88
C SER A 90 -21.72 -5.06 0.75
N PRO A 91 -22.41 -3.94 1.04
CA PRO A 91 -22.93 -3.04 0.01
C PRO A 91 -21.86 -2.36 -0.86
N LEU A 92 -20.66 -2.09 -0.34
CA LEU A 92 -19.55 -1.52 -1.11
C LEU A 92 -18.94 -2.56 -2.07
N VAL A 93 -18.69 -3.77 -1.58
CA VAL A 93 -18.22 -4.89 -2.39
C VAL A 93 -19.21 -5.18 -3.52
N ARG A 94 -20.51 -5.18 -3.22
CA ARG A 94 -21.56 -5.34 -4.23
C ARG A 94 -21.61 -4.19 -5.24
N ALA A 95 -21.29 -2.96 -4.81
CA ALA A 95 -21.24 -1.81 -5.71
C ALA A 95 -20.01 -1.83 -6.62
N ALA A 96 -18.94 -2.51 -6.22
CA ALA A 96 -17.73 -2.73 -7.01
C ALA A 96 -17.89 -3.83 -8.07
N GLN A 97 -18.71 -4.84 -7.81
CA GLN A 97 -18.91 -5.94 -8.74
C GLN A 97 -19.55 -5.44 -10.07
N PRO A 98 -19.00 -5.85 -11.23
CA PRO A 98 -19.55 -5.48 -12.52
C PRO A 98 -21.01 -5.90 -12.63
N ARG A 99 -21.86 -4.99 -13.08
CA ARG A 99 -23.30 -5.19 -13.14
C ARG A 99 -23.67 -5.96 -14.41
N ASP A 100 -24.04 -7.22 -14.27
CA ASP A 100 -24.59 -7.98 -15.39
C ASP A 100 -25.88 -7.32 -15.91
N PRO A 101 -25.93 -6.89 -17.19
CA PRO A 101 -27.10 -6.18 -17.73
C PRO A 101 -28.34 -7.08 -17.86
N LYS A 102 -28.16 -8.40 -17.86
CA LYS A 102 -29.24 -9.40 -18.00
C LYS A 102 -29.76 -9.92 -16.66
N ALA A 103 -29.09 -9.63 -15.53
CA ALA A 103 -29.52 -10.09 -14.22
C ALA A 103 -30.71 -9.24 -13.71
N LYS A 104 -31.78 -9.91 -13.25
CA LYS A 104 -32.94 -9.25 -12.63
C LYS A 104 -32.45 -8.31 -11.52
N LYS A 105 -32.81 -7.02 -11.61
CA LYS A 105 -32.43 -5.98 -10.63
C LYS A 105 -32.67 -6.50 -9.19
N PRO A 106 -31.63 -6.69 -8.37
CA PRO A 106 -31.83 -7.19 -7.02
C PRO A 106 -32.71 -6.24 -6.20
N LYS A 107 -33.60 -6.80 -5.36
CA LYS A 107 -34.56 -6.04 -4.54
C LYS A 107 -33.90 -5.02 -3.58
N HIS A 108 -32.59 -5.12 -3.34
CA HIS A 108 -31.79 -4.23 -2.48
C HIS A 108 -30.80 -3.31 -3.26
N GLN A 109 -31.08 -2.99 -4.53
CA GLN A 109 -30.16 -2.26 -5.42
C GLN A 109 -30.07 -0.73 -5.19
N GLN A 110 -30.53 -0.24 -4.04
CA GLN A 110 -30.66 1.20 -3.78
C GLN A 110 -29.43 1.80 -3.14
N GLN A 111 -28.59 0.97 -2.52
CA GLN A 111 -27.39 1.42 -1.82
C GLN A 111 -26.30 1.83 -2.80
N SER A 112 -26.22 1.16 -3.96
CA SER A 112 -25.28 1.55 -5.01
C SER A 112 -25.68 2.86 -5.68
N ALA A 113 -26.98 3.22 -5.72
CA ALA A 113 -27.53 4.41 -6.39
C ALA A 113 -26.99 5.75 -5.87
N GLN A 114 -26.45 5.79 -4.65
CA GLN A 114 -25.98 7.03 -4.00
C GLN A 114 -24.49 7.33 -4.25
N LEU A 115 -23.73 6.39 -4.81
CA LEU A 115 -22.35 6.62 -5.27
C LEU A 115 -22.36 7.23 -6.66
N SER A 116 -21.46 8.19 -6.89
CA SER A 116 -21.18 8.71 -8.23
C SER A 116 -20.65 7.59 -9.13
N ASP A 117 -20.93 7.66 -10.43
CA ASP A 117 -20.47 6.64 -11.37
C ASP A 117 -18.93 6.54 -11.40
N ALA A 118 -18.23 7.64 -11.22
CA ALA A 118 -16.77 7.66 -11.06
C ALA A 118 -16.29 6.87 -9.83
N ALA A 119 -16.96 7.02 -8.69
CA ALA A 119 -16.62 6.27 -7.48
C ALA A 119 -16.89 4.77 -7.65
N ARG A 120 -17.93 4.40 -8.39
CA ARG A 120 -18.20 2.98 -8.72
C ARG A 120 -17.14 2.39 -9.64
N GLN A 121 -16.73 3.14 -10.66
CA GLN A 121 -15.65 2.70 -11.55
C GLN A 121 -14.34 2.52 -10.77
N ALA A 122 -14.01 3.45 -9.88
CA ALA A 122 -12.84 3.32 -9.00
C ALA A 122 -12.95 2.09 -8.09
N LEU A 123 -14.10 1.84 -7.47
CA LEU A 123 -14.34 0.64 -6.66
C LEU A 123 -14.23 -0.64 -7.49
N ALA A 124 -14.71 -0.65 -8.74
CA ALA A 124 -14.64 -1.82 -9.62
C ALA A 124 -13.20 -2.19 -10.01
N THR A 125 -12.24 -1.26 -9.92
CA THR A 125 -10.81 -1.57 -10.09
C THR A 125 -10.19 -2.26 -8.88
N LEU A 126 -10.87 -2.23 -7.72
CA LEU A 126 -10.40 -2.87 -6.51
C LEU A 126 -10.80 -4.35 -6.52
N ASP A 127 -9.83 -5.20 -6.21
CA ASP A 127 -10.09 -6.61 -5.97
C ASP A 127 -10.64 -6.79 -4.54
N PHE A 128 -11.88 -7.24 -4.47
CA PHE A 128 -12.58 -7.55 -3.23
C PHE A 128 -12.68 -9.05 -2.95
N SER A 129 -11.95 -9.89 -3.68
CA SER A 129 -11.99 -11.35 -3.54
C SER A 129 -11.90 -11.82 -2.09
N LEU A 130 -10.86 -11.38 -1.36
CA LEU A 130 -10.66 -11.73 0.06
C LEU A 130 -11.57 -10.94 1.00
N VAL A 131 -11.98 -9.73 0.62
CA VAL A 131 -12.84 -8.87 1.47
C VAL A 131 -14.28 -9.36 1.47
N ASN A 132 -14.69 -10.13 0.47
CA ASN A 132 -16.01 -10.74 0.41
C ASN A 132 -16.14 -11.98 1.31
N ASP A 133 -15.03 -12.48 1.87
CA ASP A 133 -15.08 -13.58 2.82
C ASP A 133 -15.83 -13.16 4.09
N GLY A 134 -16.60 -14.09 4.66
CA GLY A 134 -17.43 -13.84 5.84
C GLY A 134 -16.66 -13.28 7.04
N SER A 135 -15.33 -13.45 7.05
CA SER A 135 -14.42 -12.86 8.03
C SER A 135 -14.51 -11.31 8.07
N HIS A 136 -14.65 -10.64 6.93
CA HIS A 136 -14.71 -9.17 6.85
C HIS A 136 -16.11 -8.60 7.08
N THR A 137 -17.12 -9.44 7.21
CA THR A 137 -18.50 -9.00 7.48
C THR A 137 -18.94 -9.28 8.92
N CYS A 138 -18.15 -10.07 9.66
CA CYS A 138 -18.45 -10.48 11.03
C CYS A 138 -17.52 -9.80 12.04
N GLY A 139 -18.12 -9.15 13.06
CA GLY A 139 -17.41 -8.51 14.16
C GLY A 139 -16.94 -7.08 13.87
N PRO A 140 -16.33 -6.39 14.86
CA PRO A 140 -15.79 -5.05 14.68
C PRO A 140 -14.57 -5.08 13.74
N ILE A 141 -14.40 -4.02 12.93
CA ILE A 141 -13.29 -3.91 11.99
C ILE A 141 -12.65 -2.54 12.12
N ALA A 142 -11.35 -2.54 12.33
CA ALA A 142 -10.50 -1.37 12.24
C ALA A 142 -9.69 -1.43 10.95
N VAL A 143 -9.40 -0.28 10.37
CA VAL A 143 -8.66 -0.16 9.13
C VAL A 143 -7.56 0.88 9.26
N VAL A 144 -6.35 0.49 8.89
CA VAL A 144 -5.20 1.38 8.75
C VAL A 144 -5.05 1.71 7.28
N THR A 145 -5.12 2.99 6.94
CA THR A 145 -4.99 3.48 5.57
C THR A 145 -3.73 4.32 5.39
N SER A 146 -3.02 4.12 4.29
CA SER A 146 -2.02 5.07 3.79
C SER A 146 -2.30 5.45 2.33
N PRO A 147 -2.22 6.75 1.98
CA PRO A 147 -2.44 7.21 0.61
C PRO A 147 -1.39 6.66 -0.36
N SER A 148 -0.11 6.71 0.02
CA SER A 148 1.02 6.22 -0.78
C SER A 148 1.48 4.84 -0.32
N LEU A 149 1.86 3.97 -1.27
CA LEU A 149 2.56 2.73 -0.96
C LEU A 149 4.05 3.00 -0.65
N HIS A 150 4.42 2.90 0.63
CA HIS A 150 5.83 2.91 1.06
C HIS A 150 6.15 1.62 1.83
N PRO A 151 6.85 0.65 1.21
CA PRO A 151 7.14 -0.65 1.83
C PRO A 151 7.85 -0.60 3.20
N PRO A 152 8.87 0.26 3.43
CA PRO A 152 9.53 0.35 4.74
C PRO A 152 8.63 0.88 5.86
N THR A 153 7.64 1.72 5.53
CA THR A 153 6.66 2.19 6.51
C THR A 153 5.67 1.08 6.82
N LEU A 154 5.23 0.34 5.80
CA LEU A 154 4.33 -0.80 5.96
C LEU A 154 4.94 -1.87 6.89
N SER A 155 6.23 -2.20 6.75
CA SER A 155 6.87 -3.19 7.64
C SER A 155 6.93 -2.73 9.10
N LYS A 156 7.17 -1.43 9.34
CA LYS A 156 7.09 -0.84 10.68
C LYS A 156 5.66 -0.91 11.23
N VAL A 157 4.65 -0.61 10.42
CA VAL A 157 3.23 -0.72 10.80
C VAL A 157 2.88 -2.16 11.15
N LEU A 158 3.28 -3.15 10.34
CA LEU A 158 3.07 -4.57 10.64
C LEU A 158 3.79 -4.96 11.94
N ALA A 159 5.01 -4.48 12.16
CA ALA A 159 5.73 -4.72 13.40
C ALA A 159 5.02 -4.13 14.62
N LEU A 160 4.44 -2.93 14.51
CA LEU A 160 3.62 -2.33 15.58
C LEU A 160 2.36 -3.14 15.83
N VAL A 161 1.60 -3.48 14.78
CA VAL A 161 0.37 -4.29 14.90
C VAL A 161 0.68 -5.64 15.57
N ASN A 162 1.78 -6.29 15.20
CA ASN A 162 2.24 -7.55 15.81
C ASN A 162 2.74 -7.40 17.26
N LYS A 163 3.19 -6.21 17.66
CA LYS A 163 3.52 -5.93 19.07
C LYS A 163 2.23 -5.82 19.88
N PHE A 164 1.28 -5.03 19.40
CA PHE A 164 -0.01 -4.82 20.04
C PHE A 164 -0.89 -6.07 20.10
N SER A 165 -0.71 -7.02 19.16
CA SER A 165 -1.39 -8.31 19.23
C SER A 165 -0.88 -9.22 20.36
N LYS A 166 0.37 -9.03 20.80
CA LYS A 166 1.02 -9.87 21.84
C LYS A 166 1.04 -9.23 23.22
N THR A 167 0.78 -7.92 23.34
CA THR A 167 0.74 -7.23 24.63
C THR A 167 -0.52 -7.64 25.39
N PRO A 168 -0.42 -8.19 26.61
CA PRO A 168 -1.58 -8.47 27.44
C PRO A 168 -2.28 -7.15 27.82
N SER A 169 -3.57 -7.22 28.14
CA SER A 169 -4.29 -6.02 28.60
C SER A 169 -3.67 -5.52 29.92
N PRO A 170 -3.62 -4.20 30.16
CA PRO A 170 -2.94 -3.63 31.34
C PRO A 170 -3.43 -4.17 32.70
N ASN A 171 -4.66 -4.67 32.76
CA ASN A 171 -5.31 -5.14 33.98
C ASN A 171 -5.35 -6.67 34.11
N GLN A 172 -4.80 -7.41 33.15
CA GLN A 172 -4.72 -8.87 33.24
C GLN A 172 -3.38 -9.30 33.85
N PRO A 173 -3.38 -10.32 34.73
CA PRO A 173 -2.14 -10.97 35.14
C PRO A 173 -1.34 -11.42 33.92
N PRO A 174 0.01 -11.50 34.01
CA PRO A 174 0.82 -12.06 32.95
C PRO A 174 0.26 -13.43 32.53
N PRO A 175 0.11 -13.69 31.22
CA PRO A 175 -0.47 -14.94 30.74
C PRO A 175 0.36 -16.11 31.28
N GLY A 176 -0.32 -17.11 31.84
CA GLY A 176 0.33 -18.32 32.31
C GLY A 176 0.86 -19.14 31.15
N PRO A 177 1.80 -20.08 31.41
CA PRO A 177 2.39 -20.93 30.36
C PRO A 177 1.38 -21.87 29.66
N LYS A 178 0.12 -21.93 30.12
CA LYS A 178 -0.96 -22.76 29.55
C LYS A 178 -2.08 -21.96 28.88
N ASP A 179 -2.05 -20.64 28.93
CA ASP A 179 -3.11 -19.84 28.31
C ASP A 179 -2.88 -19.76 26.79
N PRO A 180 -3.93 -19.87 25.96
CA PRO A 180 -3.79 -19.72 24.52
C PRO A 180 -3.31 -18.30 24.19
N PRO A 181 -2.47 -18.12 23.15
CA PRO A 181 -2.01 -16.79 22.76
C PRO A 181 -3.23 -15.95 22.36
N LEU A 182 -3.55 -14.94 23.18
CA LEU A 182 -4.64 -14.03 22.92
C LEU A 182 -4.25 -13.09 21.77
N GLU A 183 -4.64 -13.42 20.55
CA GLU A 183 -4.49 -12.51 19.40
C GLU A 183 -5.52 -11.37 19.50
N ARG A 184 -5.20 -10.36 20.31
CA ARG A 184 -6.09 -9.20 20.55
C ARG A 184 -6.30 -8.33 19.31
N LEU A 185 -5.38 -8.41 18.34
CA LEU A 185 -5.46 -7.69 17.09
C LEU A 185 -5.09 -8.63 15.94
N ALA A 186 -6.10 -9.22 15.31
CA ALA A 186 -5.90 -10.14 14.20
C ALA A 186 -5.87 -9.37 12.88
N ILE A 187 -4.82 -9.58 12.08
CA ILE A 187 -4.75 -9.07 10.71
C ILE A 187 -5.55 -10.01 9.82
N LEU A 188 -6.60 -9.51 9.17
CA LEU A 188 -7.45 -10.33 8.29
C LEU A 188 -6.92 -10.36 6.86
N SER A 189 -6.89 -9.19 6.24
CA SER A 189 -6.40 -9.00 4.88
C SER A 189 -5.89 -7.58 4.70
N SER A 190 -5.19 -7.38 3.60
CA SER A 190 -4.78 -6.05 3.15
C SER A 190 -5.24 -5.85 1.72
N LEU A 191 -5.52 -4.61 1.36
CA LEU A 191 -5.62 -4.15 -0.01
C LEU A 191 -4.34 -3.37 -0.29
N VAL A 192 -3.53 -3.85 -1.23
CA VAL A 192 -2.27 -3.21 -1.64
C VAL A 192 -2.37 -2.91 -3.12
N GLU A 193 -2.27 -1.64 -3.49
CA GLU A 193 -2.40 -1.16 -4.88
C GLU A 193 -3.63 -1.74 -5.57
N ARG A 194 -4.76 -1.72 -4.85
CA ARG A 194 -6.06 -2.23 -5.33
C ARG A 194 -6.17 -3.75 -5.43
N GLN A 195 -5.14 -4.50 -5.07
CA GLN A 195 -5.20 -5.96 -5.05
C GLN A 195 -5.39 -6.49 -3.63
N ALA A 196 -6.27 -7.49 -3.50
CA ALA A 196 -6.45 -8.19 -2.24
C ALA A 196 -5.18 -9.03 -1.96
N ALA A 197 -4.63 -8.84 -0.77
CA ALA A 197 -3.40 -9.47 -0.32
C ALA A 197 -3.60 -10.08 1.07
N THR A 198 -3.35 -11.40 1.14
CA THR A 198 -3.27 -12.15 2.40
C THR A 198 -2.08 -11.69 3.23
N LEU A 199 -2.09 -12.00 4.54
CA LEU A 199 -1.01 -11.68 5.48
C LEU A 199 0.40 -12.00 4.95
N GLU A 200 0.59 -13.14 4.28
CA GLU A 200 1.89 -13.53 3.72
C GLU A 200 2.36 -12.56 2.64
N ARG A 201 1.48 -12.26 1.70
CA ARG A 201 1.74 -11.29 0.64
C ARG A 201 2.00 -9.89 1.20
N THR A 202 1.26 -9.46 2.23
CA THR A 202 1.52 -8.19 2.91
C THR A 202 2.91 -8.15 3.55
N LYS A 203 3.36 -9.27 4.13
CA LYS A 203 4.71 -9.41 4.70
C LYS A 203 5.78 -9.35 3.60
N GLU A 204 5.54 -9.96 2.44
CA GLU A 204 6.46 -9.89 1.29
C GLU A 204 6.59 -8.47 0.76
N VAL A 205 5.46 -7.76 0.59
CA VAL A 205 5.45 -6.34 0.20
C VAL A 205 6.22 -5.53 1.24
N GLY A 206 6.07 -5.80 2.54
CA GLY A 206 6.83 -5.13 3.59
C GLY A 206 8.34 -5.41 3.60
N LYS A 207 8.80 -6.53 2.99
CA LYS A 207 10.23 -6.83 2.84
C LYS A 207 10.87 -6.08 1.68
N LEU A 208 10.07 -5.47 0.79
CA LEU A 208 10.60 -4.71 -0.33
C LEU A 208 11.35 -3.47 0.16
N PRO A 209 12.43 -3.07 -0.53
CA PRO A 209 13.17 -1.88 -0.18
C PRO A 209 12.45 -0.62 -0.73
N SER A 210 12.98 0.58 -0.46
CA SER A 210 12.33 1.83 -0.89
C SER A 210 12.36 2.01 -2.41
N LEU A 211 11.43 2.80 -2.96
CA LEU A 211 11.37 3.05 -4.41
C LEU A 211 12.68 3.58 -4.99
N ASP A 212 13.39 4.44 -4.26
CA ASP A 212 14.66 4.99 -4.74
C ASP A 212 15.74 3.92 -4.83
N THR A 213 15.78 2.99 -3.88
CA THR A 213 16.70 1.85 -3.96
C THR A 213 16.34 0.90 -5.09
N LEU A 214 15.05 0.66 -5.37
CA LEU A 214 14.60 -0.14 -6.51
C LEU A 214 14.94 0.54 -7.83
N ARG A 215 14.75 1.86 -7.94
CA ARG A 215 15.17 2.64 -9.11
C ARG A 215 16.68 2.56 -9.31
N ALA A 216 17.47 2.71 -8.24
CA ALA A 216 18.91 2.57 -8.30
C ALA A 216 19.34 1.16 -8.72
N GLN A 217 18.66 0.12 -8.23
CA GLN A 217 18.90 -1.27 -8.66
C GLN A 217 18.55 -1.49 -10.14
N LEU A 218 17.43 -0.93 -10.62
CA LEU A 218 17.06 -0.99 -12.03
C LEU A 218 18.09 -0.27 -12.91
N ILE A 219 18.50 0.94 -12.52
CA ILE A 219 19.54 1.70 -13.23
C ILE A 219 20.86 0.91 -13.23
N GLY A 220 21.24 0.30 -12.10
CA GLY A 220 22.43 -0.53 -11.99
C GLY A 220 22.38 -1.80 -12.85
N LEU A 221 21.23 -2.47 -12.91
CA LEU A 221 21.02 -3.64 -13.77
C LEU A 221 21.03 -3.28 -15.26
N LEU A 222 20.47 -2.12 -15.62
CA LEU A 222 20.49 -1.60 -16.99
C LEU A 222 21.88 -1.11 -17.40
N SER A 223 22.68 -0.55 -16.47
CA SER A 223 24.02 -0.05 -16.75
C SER A 223 25.10 -1.15 -16.70
N ALA A 224 24.83 -2.28 -16.04
CA ALA A 224 25.80 -3.35 -15.85
C ALA A 224 26.39 -3.92 -17.15
N PRO A 225 25.62 -4.18 -18.23
CA PRO A 225 26.19 -4.69 -19.48
C PRO A 225 27.18 -3.72 -20.14
N GLY A 226 26.86 -2.42 -20.17
CA GLY A 226 27.75 -1.38 -20.69
C GLY A 226 29.04 -1.29 -19.89
N SER A 227 28.94 -1.29 -18.56
CA SER A 227 30.11 -1.29 -17.67
C SER A 227 30.97 -2.55 -17.80
N ARG A 228 30.39 -3.70 -18.14
CA ARG A 228 31.15 -4.94 -18.39
C ARG A 228 31.94 -4.85 -19.69
N ILE A 229 31.34 -4.31 -20.76
CA ILE A 229 32.03 -4.14 -22.04
C ILE A 229 33.19 -3.16 -21.91
N THR A 230 32.96 -1.99 -21.29
CA THR A 230 34.04 -1.01 -21.06
C THR A 230 35.11 -1.56 -20.12
N GLY A 231 34.74 -2.36 -19.13
CA GLY A 231 35.68 -3.06 -18.26
C GLY A 231 36.58 -4.05 -19.01
N VAL A 232 35.99 -4.89 -19.88
CA VAL A 232 36.76 -5.85 -20.68
C VAL A 232 37.65 -5.15 -21.70
N VAL A 233 37.12 -4.15 -22.41
CA VAL A 233 37.91 -3.38 -23.39
C VAL A 233 39.03 -2.60 -22.70
N GLY A 234 38.74 -1.98 -21.55
CA GLY A 234 39.72 -1.29 -20.73
C GLY A 234 40.82 -2.22 -20.21
N ALA A 235 40.47 -3.42 -19.76
CA ALA A 235 41.45 -4.43 -19.32
C ALA A 235 42.39 -4.83 -20.45
N ARG A 236 41.87 -5.09 -21.66
CA ARG A 236 42.71 -5.39 -22.83
C ARG A 236 43.59 -4.20 -23.24
N ALA A 237 43.09 -2.98 -23.18
CA ALA A 237 43.89 -1.79 -23.46
C ALA A 237 45.04 -1.62 -22.45
N GLN A 238 44.79 -1.91 -21.17
CA GLN A 238 45.81 -1.88 -20.11
C GLN A 238 46.87 -2.98 -20.29
N GLU A 239 46.47 -4.18 -20.73
CA GLU A 239 47.42 -5.25 -21.08
C GLU A 239 48.37 -4.80 -22.20
N ILE A 240 47.84 -4.19 -23.26
CA ILE A 240 48.66 -3.67 -24.38
C ILE A 240 49.58 -2.53 -23.89
N GLY A 241 49.07 -1.62 -23.06
CA GLY A 241 49.87 -0.55 -22.47
C GLY A 241 51.06 -1.08 -21.67
N ARG A 242 50.82 -2.06 -20.78
CA ARG A 242 51.88 -2.72 -20.00
C ARG A 242 52.88 -3.46 -20.87
N ALA A 243 52.43 -4.10 -21.96
CA ALA A 243 53.32 -4.75 -22.90
C ALA A 243 54.24 -3.74 -23.60
N LEU A 244 53.70 -2.59 -24.04
CA LEU A 244 54.48 -1.51 -24.66
C LEU A 244 55.47 -0.85 -23.68
N GLU A 245 55.05 -0.63 -22.43
CA GLU A 245 55.95 -0.15 -21.37
C GLU A 245 57.08 -1.15 -21.09
N GLY A 246 56.77 -2.46 -21.09
CA GLY A 246 57.78 -3.52 -20.99
C GLY A 246 58.78 -3.51 -22.16
N PHE A 247 58.31 -3.31 -23.39
CA PHE A 247 59.19 -3.16 -24.56
C PHE A 247 60.08 -1.92 -24.46
N LYS A 248 59.53 -0.78 -23.99
CA LYS A 248 60.29 0.45 -23.78
C LYS A 248 61.39 0.25 -22.73
N LEU A 249 61.06 -0.34 -21.58
CA LEU A 249 62.02 -0.65 -20.52
C LEU A 249 63.10 -1.63 -21.00
N GLY A 250 62.73 -2.66 -21.76
CA GLY A 250 63.69 -3.61 -22.33
C GLY A 250 64.67 -2.96 -23.33
N LEU A 251 64.20 -1.98 -24.11
CA LEU A 251 65.07 -1.19 -24.99
C LEU A 251 65.96 -0.21 -24.22
N GLU A 252 65.46 0.38 -23.13
CA GLU A 252 66.26 1.24 -22.24
C GLU A 252 67.33 0.43 -21.48
N GLU A 253 67.06 -0.82 -21.11
CA GLU A 253 68.01 -1.74 -20.47
C GLU A 253 69.05 -2.27 -21.46
N GLN A 254 68.66 -2.59 -22.71
CA GLN A 254 69.59 -2.94 -23.79
C GLN A 254 70.45 -1.74 -24.26
N GLY A 255 69.90 -0.52 -24.17
CA GLY A 255 70.60 0.73 -24.46
C GLY A 255 71.53 1.20 -23.35
N LYS A 256 71.49 0.58 -22.16
CA LYS A 256 72.45 0.78 -21.07
C LYS A 256 73.57 -0.27 -21.21
N PRO A 257 74.73 0.06 -21.80
CA PRO A 257 75.82 -0.90 -21.93
C PRO A 257 76.36 -1.31 -20.56
N LYS A 258 76.73 -2.59 -20.50
CA LYS A 258 77.72 -3.25 -19.63
C LYS A 258 78.86 -2.29 -19.20
N ALA A 259 78.64 -1.47 -18.16
CA ALA A 259 79.68 -0.60 -17.58
C ALA A 259 80.16 -1.08 -16.20
N ASP A 260 79.47 -2.05 -15.58
CA ASP A 260 79.78 -2.49 -14.22
C ASP A 260 80.42 -3.90 -14.15
N ALA A 261 80.89 -4.45 -15.27
CA ALA A 261 81.49 -5.80 -15.32
C ALA A 261 83.02 -5.86 -15.49
N GLU A 262 83.71 -4.71 -15.58
CA GLU A 262 85.19 -4.62 -15.61
C GLU A 262 85.69 -3.58 -14.59
N ALA A 263 85.50 -3.85 -13.30
CA ALA A 263 86.17 -3.11 -12.22
C ALA A 263 86.29 -3.95 -10.95
N SER A 264 86.78 -5.20 -11.06
CA SER A 264 87.31 -5.99 -9.93
C SER A 264 88.03 -7.23 -10.49
N ALA A 265 89.25 -7.02 -10.99
CA ALA A 265 90.29 -8.04 -11.13
C ALA A 265 91.63 -7.40 -10.74
#